data_AF-A0A3N0CCB5-F1
#
_entry.id   AF-A0A3N0CCB5-F1
#
_cell.length_a   1.000
_cell.length_b   1.000
_cell.length_c   1.000
_cell.angle_alpha   90.00
_cell.angle_beta   90.00
_cell.angle_gamma   90.00
#
_symmetry.space_group_name_H-M   'P 1'
#
loop_
_entity.id
_entity.type
_entity.pdbx_description
1 polymer ?
#
loop_
_entity_poly.entity_id
_entity_poly.type
_entity_poly.pdbx_seq_one_letter_code
_entity_poly.pdbx_strand_id
1 'polypeptide(L)'
;MPPPGDLADWARSGAMALTGRPDGPPLVPAARPASIVREQLAALGLRIPGLLGERAAYAGLTRRGPWSCGGAMRILPAQDGHVALSLARPDDVALIPALVESDAADDPWAAIGSWAAGARALEIEQRMELLGLPGGAVRHGPGTRPAVLTSVHGTRSPGERPLVVDLTSLWAGPLCAHLLGRTGARVVKVESRTRPDGARSGPPDFFALLHDGHEQRTLDLAEEHDLEQLHALIREADLVLEASRPRALRHLGVVAEDVVAAGTSWLSITACGRASDAVGFGDDVAARAGLVVPDGDDLLPVGDAIADPVVGVRAAAEAVAALASPEAVLLDVSMVEVVAETRAPAPEHAVTRAGGRWWVEHAEGRDPVTDPERR
;
A
#
# COMPACT_ATOMS: atom_id res chain seq x y z
N MET A 1 -6.77 -5.84 -30.12
CA MET A 1 -5.85 -4.69 -30.03
C MET A 1 -4.67 -5.10 -29.17
N PRO A 2 -3.43 -4.69 -29.50
CA PRO A 2 -2.31 -4.84 -28.56
C PRO A 2 -2.62 -4.12 -27.25
N PRO A 3 -2.05 -4.57 -26.10
CA PRO A 3 -2.18 -3.84 -24.86
C PRO A 3 -1.60 -2.43 -25.06
N PRO A 4 -2.21 -1.41 -24.44
CA PRO A 4 -1.65 -0.06 -24.46
C PRO A 4 -0.24 -0.03 -23.84
N GLY A 5 0.59 0.92 -24.28
CA GLY A 5 1.92 1.13 -23.72
C GLY A 5 1.88 1.75 -22.31
N ASP A 6 3.01 1.71 -21.60
CA ASP A 6 3.12 2.14 -20.19
C ASP A 6 2.68 3.59 -19.95
N LEU A 7 2.96 4.50 -20.89
CA LEU A 7 2.50 5.90 -20.81
C LEU A 7 0.98 6.03 -20.90
N ALA A 8 0.35 5.24 -21.77
CA ALA A 8 -1.10 5.28 -21.96
C ALA A 8 -1.83 4.66 -20.75
N ASP A 9 -1.25 3.63 -20.13
CA ASP A 9 -1.75 3.08 -18.87
C ASP A 9 -1.59 4.09 -17.72
N TRP A 10 -0.44 4.76 -17.63
CA TRP A 10 -0.22 5.81 -16.64
C TRP A 10 -1.20 6.98 -16.80
N ALA A 11 -1.37 7.51 -18.01
CA ALA A 11 -2.25 8.64 -18.31
C ALA A 11 -3.72 8.36 -17.95
N ARG A 12 -4.18 7.12 -18.14
CA ARG A 12 -5.57 6.71 -17.86
C ARG A 12 -5.80 6.15 -16.47
N SER A 13 -4.75 6.05 -15.66
CA SER A 13 -4.83 5.42 -14.33
C SER A 13 -5.53 6.26 -13.25
N GLY A 14 -5.70 7.57 -13.49
CA GLY A 14 -6.05 8.56 -12.47
C GLY A 14 -4.85 9.01 -11.61
N ALA A 15 -3.81 8.19 -11.46
CA ALA A 15 -2.64 8.52 -10.66
C ALA A 15 -1.70 9.54 -11.32
N MET A 16 -1.68 9.63 -12.65
CA MET A 16 -0.92 10.69 -13.35
C MET A 16 -1.43 12.09 -12.96
N ALA A 17 -2.75 12.30 -12.92
CA ALA A 17 -3.36 13.57 -12.50
C ALA A 17 -3.01 13.95 -11.05
N LEU A 18 -2.68 12.95 -10.23
CA LEU A 18 -2.31 13.04 -8.82
C LEU A 18 -0.79 13.16 -8.59
N THR A 19 0.02 13.23 -9.64
CA THR A 19 1.49 13.26 -9.53
C THR A 19 2.05 14.58 -10.01
N GLY A 20 2.82 15.29 -9.15
CA GLY A 20 3.45 16.57 -9.46
C GLY A 20 3.00 17.73 -8.56
N ARG A 21 3.41 18.96 -8.90
CA ARG A 21 3.01 20.19 -8.18
C ARG A 21 1.57 20.61 -8.53
N PRO A 22 0.83 21.29 -7.63
CA PRO A 22 -0.54 21.73 -7.87
C PRO A 22 -0.75 22.48 -9.18
N ASP A 23 0.09 23.49 -9.44
CA ASP A 23 -0.02 24.38 -10.60
C ASP A 23 0.84 23.93 -11.80
N GLY A 24 1.57 22.82 -11.65
CA GLY A 24 2.45 22.27 -12.68
C GLY A 24 1.77 21.23 -13.57
N PRO A 25 2.47 20.79 -14.64
CA PRO A 25 2.06 19.62 -15.41
C PRO A 25 2.04 18.36 -14.52
N PRO A 26 1.12 17.41 -14.76
CA PRO A 26 1.25 16.09 -14.17
C PRO A 26 2.52 15.40 -14.66
N LEU A 27 3.13 14.56 -13.84
CA LEU A 27 4.43 13.96 -14.14
C LEU A 27 4.36 12.44 -14.34
N VAL A 28 5.38 11.89 -15.00
CA VAL A 28 5.54 10.46 -15.25
C VAL A 28 6.72 9.93 -14.42
N PRO A 29 6.52 8.93 -13.55
CA PRO A 29 7.61 8.32 -12.80
C PRO A 29 8.45 7.40 -13.67
N ALA A 30 9.69 7.12 -13.24
CA ALA A 30 10.51 6.03 -13.78
C ALA A 30 10.01 4.67 -13.26
N ALA A 31 8.76 4.34 -13.55
CA ALA A 31 8.07 3.12 -13.18
C ALA A 31 6.82 2.88 -14.02
N ARG A 32 6.30 1.65 -13.97
CA ARG A 32 5.09 1.19 -14.68
C ARG A 32 4.01 0.59 -13.75
N PRO A 33 3.63 1.24 -12.64
CA PRO A 33 2.67 0.68 -11.68
C PRO A 33 1.29 0.46 -12.30
N ALA A 34 0.84 1.36 -13.19
CA ALA A 34 -0.45 1.24 -13.87
C ALA A 34 -0.54 0.01 -14.77
N SER A 35 0.50 -0.27 -15.56
CA SER A 35 0.56 -1.44 -16.43
C SER A 35 0.57 -2.74 -15.62
N ILE A 36 1.36 -2.80 -14.54
CA ILE A 36 1.43 -3.98 -13.67
C ILE A 36 0.08 -4.26 -13.01
N VAL A 37 -0.59 -3.22 -12.50
CA VAL A 37 -1.93 -3.37 -11.91
C VAL A 37 -2.93 -3.84 -12.96
N ARG A 38 -2.92 -3.28 -14.18
CA ARG A 38 -3.79 -3.74 -15.27
C ARG A 38 -3.54 -5.21 -15.61
N GLU A 39 -2.28 -5.61 -15.74
CA GLU A 39 -1.87 -6.99 -16.07
C GLU A 39 -2.32 -7.98 -15.00
N GLN A 40 -2.14 -7.66 -13.73
CA GLN A 40 -2.55 -8.52 -12.62
C GLN A 40 -4.06 -8.61 -12.45
N LEU A 41 -4.78 -7.49 -12.60
CA LEU A 41 -6.25 -7.53 -12.63
C LEU A 41 -6.75 -8.40 -13.79
N ALA A 42 -6.13 -8.29 -14.97
CA ALA A 42 -6.49 -9.13 -16.11
C ALA A 42 -6.22 -10.62 -15.84
N ALA A 43 -5.14 -10.97 -15.15
CA ALA A 43 -4.85 -12.34 -14.72
C ALA A 43 -5.90 -12.90 -13.75
N LEU A 44 -6.54 -12.02 -12.96
CA LEU A 44 -7.69 -12.35 -12.11
C LEU A 44 -9.03 -12.38 -12.87
N GLY A 45 -9.04 -12.10 -14.18
CA GLY A 45 -10.26 -11.96 -14.98
C GLY A 45 -11.06 -10.69 -14.66
N LEU A 46 -10.44 -9.70 -14.03
CA LEU A 46 -11.06 -8.45 -13.59
C LEU A 46 -10.61 -7.26 -14.46
N ARG A 47 -11.49 -6.26 -14.60
CA ARG A 47 -11.16 -4.98 -15.24
C ARG A 47 -11.67 -3.82 -14.39
N ILE A 48 -10.74 -3.11 -13.75
CA ILE A 48 -11.04 -2.00 -12.84
C ILE A 48 -10.25 -0.76 -13.28
N PRO A 49 -10.74 0.00 -14.27
CA PRO A 49 -10.07 1.24 -14.69
C PRO A 49 -10.08 2.27 -13.55
N GLY A 50 -9.05 3.11 -13.47
CA GLY A 50 -8.98 4.19 -12.48
C GLY A 50 -8.67 3.75 -11.04
N LEU A 51 -8.39 2.45 -10.80
CA LEU A 51 -8.13 1.91 -9.46
C LEU A 51 -7.05 2.70 -8.68
N LEU A 52 -6.00 3.18 -9.37
CA LEU A 52 -4.90 3.92 -8.73
C LEU A 52 -5.28 5.34 -8.26
N GLY A 53 -6.39 5.90 -8.73
CA GLY A 53 -6.87 7.23 -8.34
C GLY A 53 -8.15 7.21 -7.49
N GLU A 54 -8.79 6.05 -7.30
CA GLU A 54 -10.17 6.01 -6.78
C GLU A 54 -10.32 6.61 -5.38
N ARG A 55 -9.37 6.36 -4.47
CA ARG A 55 -9.44 6.91 -3.11
C ARG A 55 -9.40 8.42 -3.13
N ALA A 56 -8.55 9.01 -3.98
CA ALA A 56 -8.49 10.45 -4.18
C ALA A 56 -9.81 11.02 -4.73
N ALA A 57 -10.49 10.31 -5.64
CA ALA A 57 -11.79 10.73 -6.16
C ALA A 57 -12.87 10.75 -5.06
N TYR A 58 -12.86 9.78 -4.16
CA TYR A 58 -13.75 9.74 -2.99
C TYR A 58 -13.41 10.81 -1.95
N ALA A 59 -12.12 11.04 -1.69
CA ALA A 59 -11.64 11.99 -0.69
C ALA A 59 -11.51 13.45 -1.19
N GLY A 60 -11.71 13.70 -2.49
CA GLY A 60 -11.51 15.03 -3.08
C GLY A 60 -10.05 15.48 -3.09
N LEU A 61 -9.11 14.53 -3.18
CA LEU A 61 -7.67 14.82 -3.15
C LEU A 61 -7.16 15.18 -4.54
N THR A 62 -6.15 16.05 -4.56
CA THR A 62 -5.42 16.45 -5.77
C THR A 62 -3.92 16.33 -5.51
N ARG A 63 -3.09 16.40 -6.56
CA ARG A 63 -1.64 16.46 -6.40
C ARG A 63 -1.23 17.68 -5.57
N ARG A 64 -0.25 17.50 -4.66
CA ARG A 64 0.17 18.50 -3.67
C ARG A 64 1.69 18.60 -3.49
N GLY A 65 2.47 18.18 -4.50
CA GLY A 65 3.93 18.20 -4.43
C GLY A 65 4.47 19.53 -3.88
N PRO A 66 5.35 19.52 -2.86
CA PRO A 66 6.17 18.39 -2.38
C PRO A 66 5.50 17.45 -1.35
N TRP A 67 4.23 17.68 -1.01
CA TRP A 67 3.48 16.82 -0.09
C TRP A 67 2.76 15.70 -0.84
N SER A 68 2.49 14.59 -0.16
CA SER A 68 1.56 13.59 -0.70
C SER A 68 0.15 14.18 -0.86
N CYS A 69 -0.70 13.52 -1.65
CA CYS A 69 -2.07 13.99 -1.89
C CYS A 69 -2.85 14.23 -0.58
N GLY A 70 -2.70 13.34 0.40
CA GLY A 70 -3.27 13.48 1.74
C GLY A 70 -2.62 14.57 2.60
N GLY A 71 -1.41 15.02 2.26
CA GLY A 71 -0.68 16.07 2.97
C GLY A 71 0.08 15.60 4.22
N ALA A 72 0.13 14.29 4.49
CA ALA A 72 0.76 13.74 5.68
C ALA A 72 2.23 13.35 5.47
N MET A 73 2.67 13.17 4.22
CA MET A 73 4.00 12.66 3.87
C MET A 73 4.82 13.69 3.09
N ARG A 74 6.12 13.75 3.38
CA ARG A 74 7.14 14.43 2.55
C ARG A 74 8.39 13.59 2.38
N ILE A 75 9.11 13.90 1.29
CA ILE A 75 10.48 13.46 1.06
C ILE A 75 11.40 14.62 1.41
N LEU A 76 12.46 14.34 2.18
CA LEU A 76 13.41 15.33 2.69
C LEU A 76 14.84 14.93 2.31
N PRO A 77 15.72 15.90 2.01
CA PRO A 77 17.14 15.61 1.81
C PRO A 77 17.77 15.12 3.12
N ALA A 78 18.65 14.13 2.98
CA ALA A 78 19.53 13.62 4.03
C ALA A 78 21.00 13.83 3.61
N GLN A 79 21.95 13.57 4.51
CA GLN A 79 23.37 13.76 4.22
C GLN A 79 23.85 13.01 2.96
N ASP A 80 23.36 11.78 2.74
CA ASP A 80 23.78 10.88 1.67
C ASP A 80 22.62 10.41 0.75
N GLY A 81 21.49 11.12 0.76
CA GLY A 81 20.33 10.75 -0.06
C GLY A 81 19.05 11.46 0.34
N HIS A 82 17.93 10.72 0.38
CA HIS A 82 16.63 11.24 0.78
C HIS A 82 15.94 10.28 1.75
N VAL A 83 15.06 10.83 2.59
CA VAL A 83 14.20 10.08 3.49
C VAL A 83 12.75 10.48 3.26
N ALA A 84 11.85 9.50 3.25
CA ALA A 84 10.40 9.74 3.29
C ALA A 84 9.88 9.55 4.71
N LEU A 85 8.98 10.42 5.16
CA LEU A 85 8.35 10.34 6.48
C LEU A 85 6.88 10.73 6.36
N SER A 86 6.01 9.95 7.00
CA SER A 86 4.58 10.22 7.13
C SER A 86 4.25 10.58 8.58
N LEU A 87 3.58 11.72 8.79
CA LEU A 87 2.99 12.12 10.07
C LEU A 87 1.46 12.04 9.98
N ALA A 88 0.95 10.82 9.83
CA ALA A 88 -0.47 10.57 9.57
C ALA A 88 -1.29 10.42 10.86
N ARG A 89 -0.64 10.17 11.99
CA ARG A 89 -1.26 9.94 13.30
C ARG A 89 -0.84 11.05 14.27
N PRO A 90 -1.70 11.44 15.24
CA PRO A 90 -1.32 12.36 16.30
C PRO A 90 -0.05 11.91 17.06
N ASP A 91 0.06 10.61 17.32
CA ASP A 91 1.22 10.00 17.99
C ASP A 91 2.51 10.16 17.17
N ASP A 92 2.45 10.26 15.84
CA ASP A 92 3.65 10.47 15.01
C ASP A 92 4.27 11.83 15.32
N VAL A 93 3.44 12.86 15.48
CA VAL A 93 3.89 14.22 15.81
C VAL A 93 4.49 14.27 17.22
N ALA A 94 3.90 13.55 18.17
CA ALA A 94 4.40 13.47 19.55
C ALA A 94 5.78 12.81 19.66
N LEU A 95 6.18 12.00 18.67
CA LEU A 95 7.48 11.31 18.64
C LEU A 95 8.59 12.14 17.97
N ILE A 96 8.29 13.29 17.38
CA ILE A 96 9.28 14.11 16.66
C ILE A 96 10.45 14.57 17.55
N PRO A 97 10.25 15.03 18.80
CA PRO A 97 11.36 15.37 19.68
C PRO A 97 12.36 14.22 19.89
N ALA A 98 11.86 12.98 19.96
CA ALA A 98 12.70 11.78 20.09
C ALA A 98 13.41 11.42 18.78
N LEU A 99 12.79 11.67 17.63
CA LEU A 99 13.39 11.48 16.32
C LEU A 99 14.56 12.45 16.12
N VAL A 100 14.37 13.73 16.38
CA VAL A 100 15.36 14.79 16.06
C VAL A 100 16.33 15.09 17.21
N GLU A 101 16.20 14.39 18.34
CA GLU A 101 17.02 14.57 19.54
C GLU A 101 16.97 15.99 20.13
N SER A 102 15.79 16.62 20.07
CA SER A 102 15.60 17.99 20.55
C SER A 102 14.18 18.21 21.06
N ASP A 103 14.06 18.85 22.23
CA ASP A 103 12.79 19.22 22.85
C ASP A 103 12.07 20.38 22.13
N ALA A 104 12.72 21.02 21.17
CA ALA A 104 12.30 22.30 20.60
C ALA A 104 11.94 22.18 19.10
N ALA A 105 10.63 22.14 18.81
CA ALA A 105 10.12 22.43 17.48
C ALA A 105 8.66 22.93 17.54
N ASP A 106 8.45 24.24 17.33
CA ASP A 106 7.10 24.78 17.08
C ASP A 106 6.56 24.27 15.72
N ASP A 107 7.45 23.99 14.77
CA ASP A 107 7.17 23.34 13.48
C ASP A 107 7.94 22.01 13.38
N PRO A 108 7.26 20.85 13.48
CA PRO A 108 7.86 19.54 13.33
C PRO A 108 8.67 19.38 12.03
N TRP A 109 8.17 19.89 10.90
CA TRP A 109 8.79 19.66 9.60
C TRP A 109 10.08 20.46 9.42
N ALA A 110 10.14 21.67 9.97
CA ALA A 110 11.38 22.44 9.99
C ALA A 110 12.47 21.74 10.81
N ALA A 111 12.11 21.19 11.97
CA ALA A 111 13.05 20.45 12.82
C ALA A 111 13.55 19.16 12.16
N ILE A 112 12.65 18.37 11.57
CA ILE A 112 13.01 17.16 10.84
C ILE A 112 13.93 17.50 9.67
N GLY A 113 13.61 18.54 8.88
CA GLY A 113 14.45 18.96 7.76
C GLY A 113 15.86 19.40 8.17
N SER A 114 15.96 20.21 9.24
CA SER A 114 17.27 20.65 9.76
C SER A 114 18.10 19.49 10.29
N TRP A 115 17.48 18.54 10.99
CA TRP A 115 18.16 17.38 11.55
C TRP A 115 18.57 16.39 10.45
N ALA A 116 17.66 16.06 9.52
CA ALA A 116 17.89 15.11 8.45
C ALA A 116 19.06 15.52 7.54
N ALA A 117 19.21 16.82 7.26
CA ALA A 117 20.31 17.34 6.44
C ALA A 117 21.71 17.00 6.98
N GLY A 118 21.84 16.78 8.29
CA GLY A 118 23.11 16.40 8.94
C GLY A 118 23.27 14.90 9.22
N ALA A 119 22.22 14.10 8.98
CA ALA A 119 22.19 12.67 9.34
C ALA A 119 22.13 11.77 8.09
N ARG A 120 22.67 10.56 8.21
CA ARG A 120 22.64 9.59 7.11
C ARG A 120 21.25 8.99 6.94
N ALA A 121 20.81 8.76 5.70
CA ALA A 121 19.47 8.25 5.43
C ALA A 121 19.17 6.92 6.15
N LEU A 122 20.17 6.04 6.25
CA LEU A 122 20.05 4.76 6.96
C LEU A 122 19.93 4.91 8.48
N GLU A 123 20.65 5.86 9.09
CA GLU A 123 20.55 6.14 10.52
C GLU A 123 19.17 6.71 10.86
N ILE A 124 18.65 7.56 9.98
CA ILE A 124 17.29 8.10 10.09
C ILE A 124 16.25 6.97 10.01
N GLU A 125 16.37 6.07 9.02
CA GLU A 125 15.45 4.93 8.85
C GLU A 125 15.44 4.01 10.08
N GLN A 126 16.62 3.65 10.61
CA GLN A 126 16.74 2.82 11.81
C GLN A 126 16.06 3.46 13.03
N ARG A 127 16.17 4.79 13.15
CA ARG A 127 15.51 5.52 14.23
C ARG A 127 13.99 5.59 14.06
N MET A 128 13.51 5.80 12.82
CA MET A 128 12.08 5.74 12.52
C MET A 128 11.50 4.37 12.86
N GLU A 129 12.18 3.28 12.50
CA GLU A 129 11.74 1.91 12.84
C GLU A 129 11.70 1.70 14.36
N LEU A 130 12.74 2.14 15.09
CA LEU A 130 12.77 2.06 16.56
C LEU A 130 11.60 2.80 17.23
N LEU A 131 11.24 3.98 16.71
CA LEU A 131 10.14 4.79 17.22
C LEU A 131 8.77 4.34 16.70
N GLY A 132 8.73 3.42 15.72
CA GLY A 132 7.50 3.02 15.05
C GLY A 132 6.88 4.13 14.19
N LEU A 133 7.70 5.06 13.70
CA LEU A 133 7.32 6.10 12.76
C LEU A 133 7.26 5.53 11.33
N PRO A 134 6.24 5.87 10.53
CA PRO A 134 6.16 5.43 9.14
C PRO A 134 7.09 6.24 8.25
N GLY A 135 8.08 5.59 7.66
CA GLY A 135 9.08 6.26 6.84
C GLY A 135 10.34 5.42 6.64
N GLY A 136 11.33 6.02 5.98
CA GLY A 136 12.63 5.41 5.76
C GLY A 136 13.36 5.98 4.54
N ALA A 137 14.57 5.47 4.29
CA ALA A 137 15.40 5.91 3.19
C ALA A 137 14.76 5.63 1.82
N VAL A 138 14.88 6.57 0.89
CA VAL A 138 14.49 6.40 -0.51
C VAL A 138 15.54 5.54 -1.22
N ARG A 139 15.12 4.39 -1.77
CA ARG A 139 16.04 3.41 -2.38
C ARG A 139 16.14 3.58 -3.89
N HIS A 140 17.36 3.58 -4.41
CA HIS A 140 17.63 3.67 -5.85
C HIS A 140 18.18 2.35 -6.46
N GLY A 141 18.52 1.36 -5.63
CA GLY A 141 19.10 0.07 -6.05
C GLY A 141 18.06 -1.05 -6.20
N PRO A 142 18.47 -2.25 -6.66
CA PRO A 142 17.58 -3.41 -6.76
C PRO A 142 16.97 -3.79 -5.42
N GLY A 143 15.89 -4.57 -5.46
CA GLY A 143 15.26 -5.10 -4.25
C GLY A 143 16.23 -5.89 -3.39
N THR A 144 16.00 -5.88 -2.08
CA THR A 144 16.87 -6.56 -1.09
C THR A 144 16.44 -8.00 -0.81
N ARG A 145 15.22 -8.34 -1.23
CA ARG A 145 14.60 -9.66 -1.11
C ARG A 145 13.50 -9.81 -2.18
N PRO A 146 13.00 -11.03 -2.44
CA PRO A 146 11.77 -11.20 -3.22
C PRO A 146 10.60 -10.43 -2.59
N ALA A 147 9.74 -9.87 -3.46
CA ALA A 147 8.57 -9.13 -3.03
C ALA A 147 7.56 -9.97 -2.24
N VAL A 148 7.48 -11.25 -2.57
CA VAL A 148 6.65 -12.25 -1.89
C VAL A 148 7.55 -13.42 -1.53
N LEU A 149 7.65 -13.73 -0.23
CA LEU A 149 8.25 -14.98 0.22
C LEU A 149 7.13 -15.95 0.56
N THR A 150 7.27 -17.19 0.09
CA THR A 150 6.31 -18.26 0.33
C THR A 150 6.98 -19.34 1.16
N SER A 151 6.37 -19.71 2.27
CA SER A 151 6.75 -20.89 3.05
C SER A 151 5.58 -21.85 3.18
N VAL A 152 5.85 -23.14 3.00
CA VAL A 152 4.84 -24.20 3.04
C VAL A 152 4.98 -24.98 4.34
N HIS A 153 3.91 -25.07 5.12
CA HIS A 153 3.93 -25.75 6.41
C HIS A 153 2.76 -26.71 6.64
N GLY A 154 1.79 -26.76 5.73
CA GLY A 154 0.64 -27.66 5.86
C GLY A 154 0.05 -28.07 4.52
N THR A 155 -1.00 -28.87 4.59
CA THR A 155 -1.80 -29.29 3.43
C THR A 155 -3.25 -28.95 3.66
N ARG A 156 -3.99 -28.70 2.59
CA ARG A 156 -5.40 -28.32 2.62
C ARG A 156 -6.15 -28.94 1.45
N SER A 157 -7.46 -29.01 1.59
CA SER A 157 -8.35 -29.38 0.49
C SER A 157 -8.95 -28.10 -0.09
N PRO A 158 -8.63 -27.71 -1.34
CA PRO A 158 -9.23 -26.54 -1.97
C PRO A 158 -10.76 -26.68 -2.05
N GLY A 159 -11.48 -25.73 -1.45
CA GLY A 159 -12.94 -25.66 -1.52
C GLY A 159 -13.41 -24.93 -2.79
N GLU A 160 -14.63 -25.26 -3.25
CA GLU A 160 -15.26 -24.58 -4.41
C GLU A 160 -15.53 -23.10 -4.14
N ARG A 161 -15.78 -22.74 -2.87
CA ARG A 161 -16.01 -21.37 -2.41
C ARG A 161 -15.20 -21.10 -1.14
N PRO A 162 -13.94 -20.63 -1.27
CA PRO A 162 -13.06 -20.50 -0.12
C PRO A 162 -13.56 -19.42 0.86
N LEU A 163 -13.40 -19.67 2.16
CA LEU A 163 -13.59 -18.69 3.24
C LEU A 163 -12.31 -17.89 3.46
N VAL A 164 -12.40 -16.58 3.28
CA VAL A 164 -11.33 -15.62 3.56
C VAL A 164 -11.69 -14.84 4.82
N VAL A 165 -10.82 -14.85 5.82
CA VAL A 165 -10.94 -14.03 7.03
C VAL A 165 -10.02 -12.84 6.90
N ASP A 166 -10.62 -11.65 6.84
CA ASP A 166 -9.89 -10.40 6.65
C ASP A 166 -9.70 -9.65 7.98
N LEU A 167 -8.48 -9.72 8.52
CA LEU A 167 -8.03 -9.01 9.71
C LEU A 167 -7.27 -7.71 9.37
N THR A 168 -7.25 -7.31 8.10
CA THR A 168 -6.48 -6.17 7.63
C THR A 168 -7.18 -4.83 7.92
N SER A 169 -6.57 -3.71 7.55
CA SER A 169 -7.18 -2.39 7.68
C SER A 169 -6.64 -1.47 6.58
N LEU A 170 -7.25 -0.29 6.45
CA LEU A 170 -6.87 0.75 5.50
C LEU A 170 -7.22 0.37 4.05
N TRP A 171 -6.23 0.15 3.18
CA TRP A 171 -6.49 0.01 1.74
C TRP A 171 -5.87 -1.24 1.12
N ALA A 172 -4.57 -1.51 1.24
CA ALA A 172 -3.93 -2.64 0.55
C ALA A 172 -4.58 -4.00 0.87
N GLY A 173 -4.77 -4.27 2.16
CA GLY A 173 -5.41 -5.50 2.65
C GLY A 173 -6.89 -5.60 2.28
N PRO A 174 -7.72 -4.60 2.59
CA PRO A 174 -9.14 -4.63 2.21
C PRO A 174 -9.36 -4.70 0.69
N LEU A 175 -8.49 -4.08 -0.12
CA LEU A 175 -8.53 -4.24 -1.57
C LEU A 175 -8.21 -5.68 -1.99
N CYS A 176 -7.21 -6.32 -1.39
CA CYS A 176 -6.91 -7.73 -1.62
C CYS A 176 -8.15 -8.60 -1.31
N ALA A 177 -8.77 -8.38 -0.14
CA ALA A 177 -10.00 -9.07 0.26
C ALA A 177 -11.16 -8.84 -0.72
N HIS A 178 -11.38 -7.59 -1.15
CA HIS A 178 -12.39 -7.23 -2.14
C HIS A 178 -12.19 -8.00 -3.45
N LEU A 179 -10.97 -8.01 -3.98
CA LEU A 179 -10.65 -8.71 -5.23
C LEU A 179 -10.87 -10.23 -5.09
N LEU A 180 -10.53 -10.81 -3.93
CA LEU A 180 -10.84 -12.22 -3.66
C LEU A 180 -12.34 -12.50 -3.63
N GLY A 181 -13.13 -11.63 -3.00
CA GLY A 181 -14.61 -11.70 -3.06
C GLY A 181 -15.14 -11.64 -4.49
N ARG A 182 -14.56 -10.77 -5.33
CA ARG A 182 -14.88 -10.64 -6.76
C ARG A 182 -14.52 -11.88 -7.58
N THR A 183 -13.58 -12.70 -7.12
CA THR A 183 -13.24 -14.01 -7.71
C THR A 183 -14.07 -15.17 -7.15
N GLY A 184 -15.00 -14.91 -6.23
CA GLY A 184 -15.97 -15.87 -5.71
C GLY A 184 -15.77 -16.29 -4.25
N ALA A 185 -14.71 -15.83 -3.59
CA ALA A 185 -14.47 -16.13 -2.18
C ALA A 185 -15.60 -15.58 -1.27
N ARG A 186 -15.89 -16.28 -0.16
CA ARG A 186 -16.68 -15.74 0.94
C ARG A 186 -15.76 -14.96 1.86
N VAL A 187 -15.95 -13.66 1.98
CA VAL A 187 -15.08 -12.80 2.80
C VAL A 187 -15.78 -12.42 4.10
N VAL A 188 -15.11 -12.65 5.23
CA VAL A 188 -15.53 -12.20 6.56
C VAL A 188 -14.52 -11.18 7.07
N LYS A 189 -14.90 -9.90 7.05
CA LYS A 189 -14.15 -8.81 7.67
C LYS A 189 -14.32 -8.89 9.18
N VAL A 190 -13.21 -8.97 9.90
CA VAL A 190 -13.22 -8.89 11.36
C VAL A 190 -12.58 -7.57 11.79
N GLU A 191 -13.20 -6.90 12.76
CA GLU A 191 -12.70 -5.65 13.34
C GLU A 191 -12.76 -5.69 14.86
N SER A 192 -11.80 -5.02 15.49
CA SER A 192 -11.86 -4.75 16.93
C SER A 192 -12.87 -3.64 17.22
N ARG A 193 -13.70 -3.81 18.25
CA ARG A 193 -14.61 -2.77 18.75
C ARG A 193 -13.86 -1.53 19.25
N THR A 194 -12.70 -1.72 19.86
CA THR A 194 -11.89 -0.63 20.46
C THR A 194 -10.92 -0.01 19.45
N ARG A 195 -10.61 -0.73 18.38
CA ARG A 195 -9.72 -0.27 17.31
C ARG A 195 -10.28 -0.67 15.94
N PRO A 196 -11.36 0.01 15.48
CA PRO A 196 -11.96 -0.27 14.19
C PRO A 196 -10.99 0.06 13.05
N ASP A 197 -11.31 -0.39 11.83
CA ASP A 197 -10.52 -0.06 10.64
C ASP A 197 -10.40 1.47 10.48
N GLY A 198 -9.17 1.97 10.37
CA GLY A 198 -8.87 3.38 10.17
C GLY A 198 -9.52 3.99 8.92
N ALA A 199 -9.79 3.17 7.89
CA ALA A 199 -10.49 3.63 6.68
C ALA A 199 -11.91 4.14 6.97
N ARG A 200 -12.54 3.75 8.10
CA ARG A 200 -13.83 4.29 8.55
C ARG A 200 -13.77 5.79 8.89
N SER A 201 -12.59 6.32 9.18
CA SER A 201 -12.38 7.77 9.40
C SER A 201 -12.17 8.55 8.09
N GLY A 202 -12.05 7.85 6.96
CA GLY A 202 -12.00 8.43 5.62
C GLY A 202 -13.39 8.56 4.98
N PRO A 203 -13.47 8.69 3.64
CA PRO A 203 -14.75 8.77 2.94
C PRO A 203 -15.59 7.49 3.15
N PRO A 204 -16.83 7.58 3.67
CA PRO A 204 -17.66 6.40 3.94
C PRO A 204 -17.92 5.54 2.70
N ASP A 205 -18.13 6.17 1.54
CA ASP A 205 -18.41 5.45 0.29
C ASP A 205 -17.18 4.65 -0.19
N PHE A 206 -15.97 5.12 0.11
CA PHE A 206 -14.74 4.36 -0.21
C PHE A 206 -14.59 3.13 0.70
N PHE A 207 -14.91 3.27 1.99
CA PHE A 207 -14.96 2.12 2.89
C PHE A 207 -16.01 1.11 2.44
N ALA A 208 -17.20 1.57 2.05
CA ALA A 208 -18.27 0.73 1.54
C ALA A 208 -17.84 -0.01 0.25
N LEU A 209 -17.15 0.67 -0.67
CA LEU A 209 -16.61 0.08 -1.89
C LEU A 209 -15.62 -1.07 -1.59
N LEU A 210 -14.68 -0.85 -0.66
CA LEU A 210 -13.69 -1.87 -0.30
C LEU A 210 -14.30 -3.10 0.38
N HIS A 211 -15.45 -2.95 1.02
CA HIS A 211 -16.10 -4.01 1.80
C HIS A 211 -17.40 -4.50 1.16
N ASP A 212 -17.67 -4.13 -0.09
CA ASP A 212 -18.85 -4.57 -0.81
C ASP A 212 -18.87 -6.10 -0.92
N GLY A 213 -19.99 -6.71 -0.50
CA GLY A 213 -20.16 -8.15 -0.43
C GLY A 213 -19.48 -8.87 0.74
N HIS A 214 -18.79 -8.17 1.64
CA HIS A 214 -18.16 -8.78 2.81
C HIS A 214 -19.17 -8.96 3.96
N GLU A 215 -19.11 -10.11 4.64
CA GLU A 215 -19.71 -10.25 5.97
C GLU A 215 -18.86 -9.48 6.98
N GLN A 216 -19.46 -8.75 7.92
CA GLN A 216 -18.72 -7.98 8.93
C GLN A 216 -18.96 -8.55 10.33
N ARG A 217 -17.88 -8.70 11.10
CA ARG A 217 -17.88 -9.12 12.50
C ARG A 217 -17.07 -8.13 13.33
N THR A 218 -17.70 -7.53 14.33
CA THR A 218 -17.03 -6.67 15.29
C THR A 218 -16.90 -7.40 16.61
N LEU A 219 -15.67 -7.60 17.07
CA LEU A 219 -15.33 -8.36 18.26
C LEU A 219 -14.65 -7.46 19.29
N ASP A 220 -14.91 -7.70 20.56
CA ASP A 220 -14.12 -7.15 21.66
C ASP A 220 -12.98 -8.12 22.01
N LEU A 221 -11.79 -7.84 21.50
CA LEU A 221 -10.64 -8.74 21.62
C LEU A 221 -10.05 -8.81 23.04
N ALA A 222 -10.62 -8.08 24.01
CA ALA A 222 -10.33 -8.21 25.43
C ALA A 222 -11.20 -9.28 26.11
N GLU A 223 -12.33 -9.64 25.52
CA GLU A 223 -13.27 -10.62 26.08
C GLU A 223 -12.93 -12.03 25.58
N GLU A 224 -12.78 -12.97 26.51
CA GLU A 224 -12.39 -14.36 26.22
C GLU A 224 -13.35 -15.02 25.21
N HIS A 225 -14.65 -14.77 25.35
CA HIS A 225 -15.68 -15.30 24.43
C HIS A 225 -15.53 -14.79 22.98
N ASP A 226 -15.18 -13.53 22.79
CA ASP A 226 -14.99 -12.94 21.46
C ASP A 226 -13.65 -13.40 20.85
N LEU A 227 -12.64 -13.64 21.70
CA LEU A 227 -11.37 -14.24 21.27
C LEU A 227 -11.56 -15.70 20.80
N GLU A 228 -12.36 -16.49 21.51
CA GLU A 228 -12.74 -17.85 21.09
C GLU A 228 -13.46 -17.84 19.74
N GLN A 229 -14.35 -16.88 19.50
CA GLN A 229 -15.02 -16.70 18.20
C GLN A 229 -14.02 -16.38 17.09
N LEU A 230 -13.04 -15.51 17.33
CA LEU A 230 -11.97 -15.22 16.37
C LEU A 230 -11.18 -16.49 16.04
N HIS A 231 -10.77 -17.26 17.05
CA HIS A 231 -10.03 -18.51 16.85
C HIS A 231 -10.85 -19.56 16.10
N ALA A 232 -12.15 -19.68 16.38
CA ALA A 232 -13.05 -20.57 15.64
C ALA A 232 -13.13 -20.17 14.16
N LEU A 233 -13.31 -18.88 13.89
CA LEU A 233 -13.40 -18.36 12.52
C LEU A 233 -12.09 -18.59 11.74
N ILE A 234 -10.93 -18.38 12.38
CA ILE A 234 -9.61 -18.65 11.77
C ILE A 234 -9.44 -20.14 11.45
N ARG A 235 -9.86 -21.05 12.33
CA ARG A 235 -9.77 -22.50 12.09
C ARG A 235 -10.63 -22.98 10.93
N GLU A 236 -11.75 -22.31 10.67
CA GLU A 236 -12.62 -22.63 9.53
C GLU A 236 -12.17 -21.98 8.22
N ALA A 237 -11.23 -21.03 8.29
CA ALA A 237 -10.80 -20.27 7.14
C ALA A 237 -9.95 -21.09 6.18
N ASP A 238 -10.02 -20.71 4.90
CA ASP A 238 -9.12 -21.18 3.87
C ASP A 238 -7.90 -20.27 3.71
N LEU A 239 -8.10 -18.99 3.95
CA LEU A 239 -7.07 -17.97 3.95
C LEU A 239 -7.36 -16.91 5.01
N VAL A 240 -6.35 -16.55 5.79
CA VAL A 240 -6.39 -15.38 6.67
C VAL A 240 -5.53 -14.27 6.08
N LEU A 241 -6.07 -13.07 6.02
CA LEU A 241 -5.35 -11.86 5.62
C LEU A 241 -4.98 -11.05 6.87
N GLU A 242 -3.71 -10.67 6.95
CA GLU A 242 -3.15 -9.84 8.01
C GLU A 242 -2.36 -8.67 7.41
N ALA A 243 -2.54 -7.47 7.97
CA ALA A 243 -1.69 -6.32 7.66
C ALA A 243 -1.10 -5.67 8.93
N SER A 244 -1.19 -6.36 10.06
CA SER A 244 -0.56 -5.97 11.32
C SER A 244 0.86 -6.55 11.43
N ARG A 245 1.62 -6.06 12.41
CA ARG A 245 2.87 -6.70 12.80
C ARG A 245 2.57 -8.08 13.41
N PRO A 246 3.33 -9.15 13.11
CA PRO A 246 3.06 -10.49 13.61
C PRO A 246 2.90 -10.56 15.14
N ARG A 247 3.64 -9.73 15.89
CA ARG A 247 3.54 -9.66 17.35
C ARG A 247 2.16 -9.26 17.88
N ALA A 248 1.38 -8.49 17.11
CA ALA A 248 0.05 -8.04 17.53
C ALA A 248 -0.92 -9.21 17.66
N LEU A 249 -0.94 -10.11 16.68
CA LEU A 249 -1.79 -11.30 16.70
C LEU A 249 -1.27 -12.39 17.66
N ARG A 250 0.05 -12.51 17.83
CA ARG A 250 0.63 -13.41 18.84
C ARG A 250 0.19 -13.06 20.26
N HIS A 251 -0.01 -11.78 20.56
CA HIS A 251 -0.55 -11.35 21.86
C HIS A 251 -2.00 -11.81 22.09
N LEU A 252 -2.73 -12.09 21.01
CA LEU A 252 -4.09 -12.66 21.01
C LEU A 252 -4.07 -14.20 20.88
N GLY A 253 -2.91 -14.84 21.05
CA GLY A 253 -2.78 -16.30 20.90
C GLY A 253 -2.90 -16.80 19.47
N VAL A 254 -2.84 -15.92 18.46
CA VAL A 254 -2.90 -16.30 17.04
C VAL A 254 -1.50 -16.31 16.46
N VAL A 255 -1.00 -17.51 16.16
CA VAL A 255 0.32 -17.74 15.56
C VAL A 255 0.12 -18.23 14.12
N ALA A 256 0.46 -17.38 13.15
CA ALA A 256 0.26 -17.67 11.72
C ALA A 256 0.92 -18.98 11.29
N GLU A 257 2.12 -19.27 11.81
CA GLU A 257 2.87 -20.49 11.50
C GLU A 257 2.11 -21.76 11.92
N ASP A 258 1.47 -21.74 13.09
CA ASP A 258 0.66 -22.85 13.61
C ASP A 258 -0.64 -23.02 12.82
N VAL A 259 -1.26 -21.90 12.42
CA VAL A 259 -2.48 -21.89 11.59
C VAL A 259 -2.20 -22.49 10.21
N VAL A 260 -1.07 -22.16 9.60
CA VAL A 260 -0.64 -22.74 8.31
C VAL A 260 -0.31 -24.21 8.44
N ALA A 261 0.38 -24.61 9.51
CA ALA A 261 0.64 -26.02 9.78
C ALA A 261 -0.65 -26.86 9.94
N ALA A 262 -1.72 -26.24 10.45
CA ALA A 262 -3.03 -26.86 10.59
C ALA A 262 -3.86 -26.91 9.28
N GLY A 263 -3.38 -26.31 8.18
CA GLY A 263 -4.03 -26.38 6.86
C GLY A 263 -4.73 -25.10 6.40
N THR A 264 -4.54 -23.96 7.08
CA THR A 264 -5.14 -22.67 6.68
C THR A 264 -4.07 -21.74 6.15
N SER A 265 -4.18 -21.30 4.89
CA SER A 265 -3.19 -20.38 4.31
C SER A 265 -3.22 -19.02 5.02
N TRP A 266 -2.09 -18.31 5.01
CA TRP A 266 -1.92 -17.02 5.63
C TRP A 266 -1.25 -16.05 4.67
N LEU A 267 -1.79 -14.85 4.49
CA LEU A 267 -1.15 -13.79 3.72
C LEU A 267 -0.95 -12.57 4.61
N SER A 268 0.30 -12.14 4.72
CA SER A 268 0.72 -10.99 5.52
C SER A 268 1.22 -9.87 4.60
N ILE A 269 0.62 -8.69 4.70
CA ILE A 269 1.02 -7.48 3.96
C ILE A 269 1.64 -6.50 4.93
N THR A 270 2.95 -6.27 4.82
CA THR A 270 3.67 -5.35 5.72
C THR A 270 4.63 -4.48 4.92
N ALA A 271 5.03 -3.33 5.48
CA ALA A 271 5.84 -2.34 4.77
C ALA A 271 7.14 -2.95 4.20
N CYS A 272 7.85 -3.77 4.99
CA CYS A 272 9.15 -4.36 4.61
C CYS A 272 9.21 -5.88 4.73
N GLY A 273 8.07 -6.56 4.87
CA GLY A 273 7.99 -7.99 5.15
C GLY A 273 7.95 -8.31 6.65
N ARG A 274 7.44 -9.50 6.98
CA ARG A 274 7.09 -9.96 8.33
C ARG A 274 8.22 -9.93 9.36
N ALA A 275 9.47 -9.96 8.90
CA ALA A 275 10.65 -9.96 9.76
C ALA A 275 11.05 -8.56 10.25
N SER A 276 10.48 -7.49 9.68
CA SER A 276 10.74 -6.10 10.08
C SER A 276 9.58 -5.55 10.94
N ASP A 277 9.91 -4.66 11.87
CA ASP A 277 8.93 -3.92 12.69
C ASP A 277 8.55 -2.57 12.06
N ALA A 278 9.12 -2.24 10.88
CA ALA A 278 8.89 -0.99 10.18
C ALA A 278 7.40 -0.76 9.89
N VAL A 279 6.95 0.44 10.21
CA VAL A 279 5.60 0.94 9.91
C VAL A 279 5.65 1.62 8.55
N GLY A 280 4.56 1.58 7.79
CA GLY A 280 4.46 2.30 6.54
C GLY A 280 3.02 2.52 6.09
N PHE A 281 2.81 3.62 5.39
CA PHE A 281 1.59 3.92 4.64
C PHE A 281 1.91 3.97 3.15
N GLY A 282 0.87 3.89 2.30
CA GLY A 282 1.07 3.75 0.85
C GLY A 282 1.96 4.83 0.22
N ASP A 283 1.97 6.05 0.78
CA ASP A 283 2.81 7.16 0.32
C ASP A 283 4.29 6.95 0.65
N ASP A 284 4.64 6.77 1.93
CA ASP A 284 6.05 6.61 2.33
C ASP A 284 6.64 5.30 1.83
N VAL A 285 5.85 4.23 1.77
CA VAL A 285 6.28 2.96 1.17
C VAL A 285 6.64 3.14 -0.30
N ALA A 286 5.83 3.86 -1.07
CA ALA A 286 6.12 4.14 -2.47
C ALA A 286 7.43 4.93 -2.61
N ALA A 287 7.60 5.99 -1.82
CA ALA A 287 8.82 6.78 -1.83
C ALA A 287 10.05 5.96 -1.42
N ARG A 288 9.97 5.14 -0.35
CA ARG A 288 11.04 4.23 0.08
C ARG A 288 11.44 3.23 -1.00
N ALA A 289 10.47 2.74 -1.77
CA ALA A 289 10.71 1.85 -2.92
C ALA A 289 11.37 2.55 -4.12
N GLY A 290 11.59 3.87 -4.05
CA GLY A 290 12.14 4.67 -5.13
C GLY A 290 11.11 5.09 -6.17
N LEU A 291 9.80 4.91 -5.89
CA LEU A 291 8.73 5.42 -6.73
C LEU A 291 8.49 6.90 -6.41
N VAL A 292 9.34 7.74 -7.02
CA VAL A 292 9.39 9.19 -6.84
C VAL A 292 9.57 9.87 -8.20
N VAL A 293 9.28 11.16 -8.28
CA VAL A 293 9.58 11.97 -9.47
C VAL A 293 10.51 13.12 -9.11
N PRO A 294 11.70 13.24 -9.73
CA PRO A 294 12.54 14.42 -9.58
C PRO A 294 11.88 15.67 -10.16
N ASP A 295 11.92 16.78 -9.43
CA ASP A 295 11.45 18.10 -9.89
C ASP A 295 12.27 19.24 -9.28
N GLY A 296 13.28 19.71 -10.02
CA GLY A 296 14.31 20.59 -9.49
C GLY A 296 15.18 19.84 -8.47
N ASP A 297 15.33 20.44 -7.28
CA ASP A 297 16.06 19.83 -6.16
C ASP A 297 15.19 18.91 -5.29
N ASP A 298 13.86 18.86 -5.55
CA ASP A 298 12.93 18.04 -4.79
C ASP A 298 12.74 16.65 -5.41
N LEU A 299 12.42 15.67 -4.57
CA LEU A 299 11.75 14.44 -4.98
C LEU A 299 10.28 14.52 -4.60
N LEU A 300 9.40 14.34 -5.58
CA LEU A 300 7.95 14.44 -5.40
C LEU A 300 7.31 13.05 -5.21
N PRO A 301 6.28 12.95 -4.35
CA PRO A 301 5.43 11.77 -4.24
C PRO A 301 4.70 11.44 -5.55
N VAL A 302 4.36 10.16 -5.72
CA VAL A 302 3.66 9.63 -6.90
C VAL A 302 2.28 9.13 -6.51
N GLY A 303 1.24 9.65 -7.17
CA GLY A 303 -0.15 9.27 -6.94
C GLY A 303 -0.65 9.58 -5.51
N ASP A 304 -1.77 8.94 -5.16
CA ASP A 304 -2.36 8.99 -3.82
C ASP A 304 -2.20 7.63 -3.15
N ALA A 305 -1.32 7.53 -2.15
CA ALA A 305 -0.99 6.29 -1.45
C ALA A 305 -0.76 5.10 -2.40
N ILE A 306 -0.07 5.33 -3.52
CA ILE A 306 -0.06 4.43 -4.68
C ILE A 306 0.43 3.00 -4.38
N ALA A 307 1.26 2.82 -3.34
CA ALA A 307 1.69 1.48 -2.95
C ALA A 307 0.51 0.61 -2.51
N ASP A 308 -0.53 1.18 -1.89
CA ASP A 308 -1.67 0.41 -1.39
C ASP A 308 -2.41 -0.35 -2.51
N PRO A 309 -2.91 0.31 -3.58
CA PRO A 309 -3.58 -0.41 -4.65
C PRO A 309 -2.64 -1.31 -5.47
N VAL A 310 -1.36 -0.93 -5.64
CA VAL A 310 -0.37 -1.78 -6.32
C VAL A 310 -0.15 -3.07 -5.54
N VAL A 311 0.05 -2.98 -4.22
CA VAL A 311 0.30 -4.16 -3.37
C VAL A 311 -0.96 -4.98 -3.18
N GLY A 312 -2.13 -4.35 -2.99
CA GLY A 312 -3.39 -5.08 -2.82
C GLY A 312 -3.74 -5.96 -4.02
N VAL A 313 -3.49 -5.48 -5.24
CA VAL A 313 -3.68 -6.27 -6.48
C VAL A 313 -2.66 -7.40 -6.58
N ARG A 314 -1.38 -7.14 -6.28
CA ARG A 314 -0.35 -8.20 -6.26
C ARG A 314 -0.70 -9.28 -5.24
N ALA A 315 -1.07 -8.89 -4.03
CA ALA A 315 -1.45 -9.80 -2.95
C ALA A 315 -2.66 -10.65 -3.33
N ALA A 316 -3.67 -10.08 -4.00
CA ALA A 316 -4.83 -10.83 -4.49
C ALA A 316 -4.44 -11.91 -5.50
N ALA A 317 -3.52 -11.61 -6.42
CA ALA A 317 -3.02 -12.58 -7.39
C ALA A 317 -2.32 -13.77 -6.71
N GLU A 318 -1.46 -13.50 -5.72
CA GLU A 318 -0.78 -14.55 -4.93
C GLU A 318 -1.78 -15.35 -4.07
N ALA A 319 -2.77 -14.68 -3.48
CA ALA A 319 -3.83 -15.32 -2.69
C ALA A 319 -4.70 -16.26 -3.52
N VAL A 320 -5.07 -15.89 -4.75
CA VAL A 320 -5.82 -16.79 -5.66
C VAL A 320 -5.00 -18.03 -5.98
N ALA A 321 -3.71 -17.89 -6.26
CA ALA A 321 -2.83 -19.02 -6.49
C ALA A 321 -2.71 -19.93 -5.25
N ALA A 322 -2.58 -19.34 -4.06
CA ALA A 322 -2.54 -20.07 -2.79
C ALA A 322 -3.85 -20.81 -2.48
N LEU A 323 -5.01 -20.20 -2.75
CA LEU A 323 -6.32 -20.81 -2.51
C LEU A 323 -6.60 -22.00 -3.44
N ALA A 324 -6.06 -21.98 -4.65
CA ALA A 324 -6.16 -23.08 -5.61
C ALA A 324 -5.19 -24.24 -5.31
N SER A 325 -4.19 -24.01 -4.46
CA SER A 325 -3.18 -25.01 -4.11
C SER A 325 -3.68 -26.00 -3.04
N PRO A 326 -3.32 -27.29 -3.14
CA PRO A 326 -3.52 -28.25 -2.04
C PRO A 326 -2.54 -28.03 -0.87
N GLU A 327 -1.61 -27.09 -0.99
CA GLU A 327 -0.68 -26.72 0.07
C GLU A 327 -1.22 -25.52 0.87
N ALA A 328 -1.10 -25.59 2.19
CA ALA A 328 -1.33 -24.43 3.04
C ALA A 328 -0.01 -23.66 3.18
N VAL A 329 -0.05 -22.38 2.82
CA VAL A 329 1.15 -21.55 2.69
C VAL A 329 1.07 -20.28 3.52
N LEU A 330 2.22 -19.81 3.97
CA LEU A 330 2.42 -18.48 4.50
C LEU A 330 3.06 -17.61 3.41
N LEU A 331 2.33 -16.58 2.98
CA LEU A 331 2.77 -15.55 2.05
C LEU A 331 3.18 -14.30 2.83
N ASP A 332 4.46 -13.96 2.77
CA ASP A 332 5.05 -12.75 3.34
C ASP A 332 5.27 -11.71 2.23
N VAL A 333 4.34 -10.75 2.13
CA VAL A 333 4.32 -9.68 1.12
C VAL A 333 4.97 -8.43 1.70
N SER A 334 6.10 -8.04 1.10
CA SER A 334 6.79 -6.78 1.39
C SER A 334 6.31 -5.69 0.44
N MET A 335 5.61 -4.68 0.97
CA MET A 335 5.07 -3.60 0.14
C MET A 335 6.17 -2.82 -0.61
N VAL A 336 7.27 -2.49 0.06
CA VAL A 336 8.41 -1.79 -0.56
C VAL A 336 8.96 -2.57 -1.76
N GLU A 337 9.09 -3.89 -1.62
CA GLU A 337 9.67 -4.73 -2.67
C GLU A 337 8.71 -4.93 -3.84
N VAL A 338 7.40 -5.09 -3.58
CA VAL A 338 6.37 -5.10 -4.64
C VAL A 338 6.39 -3.79 -5.44
N VAL A 339 6.49 -2.64 -4.77
CA VAL A 339 6.56 -1.36 -5.47
C VAL A 339 7.88 -1.21 -6.23
N ALA A 340 8.99 -1.67 -5.66
CA ALA A 340 10.31 -1.62 -6.29
C ALA A 340 10.38 -2.44 -7.59
N GLU A 341 9.62 -3.53 -7.69
CA GLU A 341 9.45 -4.32 -8.92
C GLU A 341 8.74 -3.54 -10.05
N THR A 342 8.06 -2.43 -9.74
CA THR A 342 7.41 -1.60 -10.76
C THR A 342 8.35 -0.66 -11.50
N ARG A 343 9.58 -0.48 -11.00
CA ARG A 343 10.54 0.46 -11.58
C ARG A 343 10.96 0.04 -12.99
N ALA A 344 10.97 1.01 -13.88
CA ALA A 344 11.34 0.85 -15.28
C ALA A 344 11.79 2.23 -15.80
N PRO A 345 12.67 2.30 -16.82
CA PRO A 345 12.98 3.58 -17.44
C PRO A 345 11.70 4.29 -17.91
N ALA A 346 11.55 5.58 -17.59
CA ALA A 346 10.47 6.38 -18.15
C ALA A 346 10.70 6.52 -19.67
N PRO A 347 9.71 6.17 -20.52
CA PRO A 347 9.82 6.38 -21.95
C PRO A 347 9.96 7.87 -22.28
N GLU A 348 10.55 8.22 -23.42
CA GLU A 348 10.59 9.62 -23.88
C GLU A 348 9.17 10.14 -24.11
N HIS A 349 8.86 11.29 -23.52
CA HIS A 349 7.53 11.89 -23.58
C HIS A 349 7.58 13.40 -23.37
N ALA A 350 6.50 14.08 -23.74
CA ALA A 350 6.21 15.46 -23.36
C ALA A 350 4.82 15.56 -22.73
N VAL A 351 4.65 16.45 -21.76
CA VAL A 351 3.33 16.72 -21.16
C VAL A 351 2.87 18.10 -21.58
N THR A 352 1.77 18.16 -22.34
CA THR A 352 1.25 19.40 -22.91
C THR A 352 -0.18 19.67 -22.45
N ARG A 353 -0.58 20.95 -22.47
CA ARG A 353 -1.95 21.36 -22.13
C ARG A 353 -2.67 21.86 -23.37
N ALA A 354 -3.78 21.22 -23.71
CA ALA A 354 -4.61 21.61 -24.84
C ALA A 354 -6.09 21.46 -24.50
N GLY A 355 -6.88 22.51 -24.78
CA GLY A 355 -8.33 22.52 -24.50
C GLY A 355 -8.66 22.38 -23.00
N GLY A 356 -7.81 22.91 -22.12
CA GLY A 356 -7.98 22.81 -20.66
C GLY A 356 -7.52 21.49 -20.03
N ARG A 357 -7.24 20.46 -20.85
CA ARG A 357 -6.82 19.12 -20.42
C ARG A 357 -5.33 18.88 -20.65
N TRP A 358 -4.73 18.05 -19.81
CA TRP A 358 -3.36 17.56 -19.98
C TRP A 358 -3.30 16.35 -20.90
N TRP A 359 -2.22 16.26 -21.68
CA TRP A 359 -1.93 15.18 -22.60
C TRP A 359 -0.51 14.71 -22.38
N VAL A 360 -0.29 13.40 -22.44
CA VAL A 360 1.05 12.83 -22.60
C VAL A 360 1.28 12.55 -24.07
N GLU A 361 2.32 13.13 -24.64
CA GLU A 361 2.74 12.98 -26.03
C GLU A 361 3.97 12.06 -26.06
N HIS A 362 3.97 11.10 -26.98
CA HIS A 362 5.04 10.12 -27.15
C HIS A 362 5.15 9.71 -28.63
N ALA A 363 6.17 8.92 -28.98
CA ALA A 363 6.46 8.58 -30.38
C ALA A 363 5.30 7.91 -31.13
N GLU A 364 4.40 7.23 -30.41
CA GLU A 364 3.29 6.46 -30.98
C GLU A 364 1.97 7.26 -31.03
N GLY A 365 1.92 8.45 -30.43
CA GLY A 365 0.71 9.26 -30.38
C GLY A 365 0.63 10.17 -29.16
N ARG A 366 -0.61 10.43 -28.73
CA ARG A 366 -0.87 11.16 -27.50
C ARG A 366 -2.06 10.57 -26.77
N ASP A 367 -1.95 10.47 -25.45
CA ASP A 367 -3.02 9.99 -24.57
C ASP A 367 -3.47 11.11 -23.65
N PRO A 368 -4.79 11.27 -23.45
CA PRO A 368 -5.29 12.26 -22.53
C PRO A 368 -5.07 11.80 -21.09
N VAL A 369 -4.64 12.71 -20.21
CA VAL A 369 -4.61 12.44 -18.77
C VAL A 369 -6.05 12.40 -18.26
N THR A 370 -6.41 11.31 -17.60
CA THR A 370 -7.73 11.12 -16.98
C THR A 370 -7.64 11.54 -15.52
N ASP A 371 -8.61 12.33 -15.08
CA ASP A 371 -8.77 12.66 -13.66
C ASP A 371 -9.24 11.43 -12.86
N PRO A 372 -9.02 11.41 -11.54
CA PRO A 372 -9.56 10.36 -10.68
C PRO A 372 -11.09 10.32 -10.71
N GLU A 373 -11.67 9.13 -10.83
CA GLU A 373 -13.12 8.93 -10.90
C GLU A 373 -13.63 8.00 -9.79
N ARG A 374 -14.85 8.25 -9.31
CA ARG A 374 -15.57 7.35 -8.40
C ARG A 374 -16.23 6.24 -9.21
N ARG A 375 -16.20 5.02 -8.69
CA ARG A 375 -16.80 3.82 -9.32
C ARG A 375 -18.19 3.53 -8.79
#